data_AF-A0A3C1P6A9-F1
#
_entry.id   AF-A0A3C1P6A9-F1
#
_cell.length_a   1.000
_cell.length_b   1.000
_cell.length_c   1.000
_cell.angle_alpha   90.00
_cell.angle_beta   90.00
_cell.angle_gamma   90.00
#
_symmetry.space_group_name_H-M   'P 1'
#
loop_
_entity.id
_entity.type
_entity.pdbx_description
1 polymer ?
#
loop_
_entity_poly.entity_id
_entity_poly.type
_entity_poly.pdbx_seq_one_letter_code
_entity_poly.pdbx_strand_id
1 'polypeptide(L)'
;MRIALISATALVAVAGLAGCSSSSEPEAVGGMTECTMEALATPAQDAATALGADNLYTMDGVTCGGGWAVTTGILGPKDAPADGPMGAPTNFIFQAEGQFWIPKTAEQVCGTYNPDEPDAYPADAEIPEIVYPEGCLS
;
A
#
# COMPACT_ATOMS: atom_id res chain seq x y z
N MET A 1 -36.60 55.97 -25.68
CA MET A 1 -36.06 55.99 -24.30
C MET A 1 -34.86 55.05 -24.31
N ARG A 2 -33.64 55.50 -24.66
CA ARG A 2 -32.54 55.94 -23.75
C ARG A 2 -32.52 55.05 -22.49
N ILE A 3 -31.46 54.31 -22.15
CA ILE A 3 -30.06 54.71 -21.97
C ILE A 3 -29.13 53.49 -22.14
N ALA A 4 -27.97 53.71 -22.76
CA ALA A 4 -26.81 52.81 -22.77
C ALA A 4 -25.96 53.01 -21.51
N LEU A 5 -25.37 51.94 -20.95
CA LEU A 5 -24.22 52.03 -20.06
C LEU A 5 -23.30 50.81 -20.27
N ILE A 6 -22.07 51.11 -20.68
CA ILE A 6 -20.88 50.24 -20.70
C ILE A 6 -20.32 50.22 -19.28
N SER A 7 -19.88 49.07 -18.78
CA SER A 7 -18.74 49.00 -17.85
C SER A 7 -18.17 47.58 -17.80
N ALA A 8 -16.92 47.47 -18.25
CA ALA A 8 -16.07 46.31 -18.06
C ALA A 8 -15.48 46.31 -16.65
N THR A 9 -15.46 45.18 -15.96
CA THR A 9 -14.40 44.84 -15.00
C THR A 9 -14.40 43.33 -14.74
N ALA A 10 -13.37 42.64 -15.23
CA ALA A 10 -13.04 41.29 -14.82
C ALA A 10 -12.29 41.35 -13.49
N LEU A 11 -12.68 40.53 -12.52
CA LEU A 11 -11.87 40.18 -11.34
C LEU A 11 -12.30 38.78 -10.88
N VAL A 12 -11.51 37.79 -11.26
CA VAL A 12 -11.49 36.46 -10.68
C VAL A 12 -10.72 36.57 -9.37
N ALA A 13 -11.36 36.27 -8.25
CA ALA A 13 -10.72 36.13 -6.95
C ALA A 13 -10.99 34.70 -6.43
N VAL A 14 -10.02 33.82 -6.66
CA VAL A 14 -9.95 32.50 -6.00
C VAL A 14 -9.39 32.75 -4.60
N ALA A 15 -10.24 32.59 -3.58
CA ALA A 15 -9.81 32.59 -2.18
C ALA A 15 -9.18 31.24 -1.86
N GLY A 16 -8.00 31.30 -1.22
CA GLY A 16 -7.01 30.22 -1.21
C GLY A 16 -7.18 29.13 -0.17
N LEU A 17 -6.26 28.17 -0.26
CA LEU A 17 -5.85 27.28 0.81
C LEU A 17 -4.31 27.30 0.88
N ALA A 18 -3.85 27.14 2.11
CA ALA A 18 -2.55 27.53 2.62
C ALA A 18 -1.34 26.86 1.93
N GLY A 19 -0.19 27.52 2.10
CA GLY A 19 1.00 27.32 1.30
C GLY A 19 1.71 25.98 1.43
N CYS A 20 2.43 25.66 0.37
CA CYS A 20 3.71 24.97 0.43
C CYS A 20 4.67 25.77 -0.46
N SER A 21 5.85 26.08 0.09
CA SER A 21 6.93 26.78 -0.60
C SER A 21 7.23 26.15 -1.96
N SER A 22 7.08 26.94 -3.03
CA SER A 22 7.53 26.56 -4.36
C SER A 22 9.05 26.58 -4.43
N SER A 23 9.65 25.40 -4.39
CA SER A 23 10.88 25.13 -5.12
C SER A 23 10.46 24.45 -6.41
N SER A 24 10.70 25.12 -7.54
CA SER A 24 10.34 24.64 -8.87
C SER A 24 11.27 23.51 -9.30
N GLU A 25 10.98 22.32 -8.81
CA GLU A 25 11.51 21.07 -9.33
C GLU A 25 10.53 20.52 -10.39
N PRO A 26 11.01 19.87 -11.47
CA PRO A 26 10.13 19.25 -12.45
C PRO A 26 9.16 18.33 -11.71
N GLU A 27 7.87 18.45 -11.98
CA GLU A 27 6.86 17.53 -11.45
C GLU A 27 7.34 16.11 -11.77
N ALA A 28 7.80 15.40 -10.75
CA ALA A 28 8.11 14.00 -10.88
C ALA A 28 6.79 13.33 -11.25
N VAL A 29 6.63 13.00 -12.54
CA VAL A 29 5.50 12.27 -13.08
C VAL A 29 5.65 10.83 -12.58
N GLY A 30 5.31 10.61 -11.32
CA GLY A 30 5.57 9.36 -10.62
C GLY A 30 5.51 9.57 -9.11
N GLY A 31 4.31 9.76 -8.57
CA GLY A 31 4.10 9.71 -7.12
C GLY A 31 4.53 8.35 -6.58
N MET A 32 4.95 8.29 -5.32
CA MET A 32 5.11 7.01 -4.62
C MET A 32 3.73 6.43 -4.35
N THR A 33 3.59 5.11 -4.47
CA THR A 33 2.36 4.42 -4.09
C THR A 33 2.02 4.69 -2.61
N GLU A 34 0.74 4.88 -2.32
CA GLU A 34 0.27 5.10 -0.96
C GLU A 34 0.19 3.77 -0.21
N CYS A 35 0.54 3.78 1.08
CA CYS A 35 0.37 2.62 1.93
C CYS A 35 -0.96 2.71 2.68
N THR A 36 -2.02 2.30 1.98
CA THR A 36 -3.39 2.25 2.49
C THR A 36 -4.02 0.92 2.13
N MET A 37 -5.08 0.53 2.85
CA MET A 37 -5.83 -0.68 2.50
C MET A 37 -6.43 -0.57 1.10
N GLU A 38 -6.87 0.62 0.70
CA GLU A 38 -7.42 0.86 -0.64
C GLU A 38 -6.37 0.66 -1.74
N ALA A 39 -5.15 1.17 -1.55
CA ALA A 39 -4.07 1.01 -2.51
C ALA A 39 -3.56 -0.43 -2.61
N LEU A 40 -3.70 -1.21 -1.54
CA LEU A 40 -3.24 -2.61 -1.47
C LEU A 40 -4.32 -3.64 -1.75
N ALA A 41 -5.61 -3.27 -1.80
CA ALA A 41 -6.71 -4.21 -2.00
C ALA A 41 -6.55 -5.05 -3.29
N THR A 42 -6.30 -4.38 -4.42
CA THR A 42 -6.08 -5.07 -5.70
C THR A 42 -4.80 -5.92 -5.69
N PRO A 43 -3.59 -5.40 -5.39
CA PRO A 43 -2.39 -6.23 -5.42
C PRO A 43 -2.41 -7.38 -4.40
N ALA A 44 -3.08 -7.22 -3.25
CA ALA A 44 -3.28 -8.30 -2.29
C ALA A 44 -4.23 -9.38 -2.81
N GLN A 45 -5.33 -9.00 -3.45
CA GLN A 45 -6.22 -9.97 -4.10
C GLN A 45 -5.54 -10.65 -5.31
N ASP A 46 -4.71 -9.94 -6.07
CA ASP A 46 -3.93 -10.52 -7.16
C ASP A 46 -2.91 -11.54 -6.63
N ALA A 47 -2.22 -11.24 -5.52
CA ALA A 47 -1.33 -12.18 -4.85
C ALA A 47 -2.07 -13.43 -4.35
N ALA A 48 -3.27 -13.26 -3.78
CA ALA A 48 -4.12 -14.37 -3.37
C ALA A 48 -4.54 -15.25 -4.56
N THR A 49 -4.94 -14.63 -5.66
CA THR A 49 -5.35 -15.31 -6.89
C THR A 49 -4.19 -16.05 -7.55
N ALA A 50 -2.97 -15.54 -7.42
CA ALA A 50 -1.75 -16.21 -7.89
C ALA A 50 -1.46 -17.51 -7.12
N LEU A 51 -1.89 -17.62 -5.87
CA LEU A 51 -1.84 -18.87 -5.10
C LEU A 51 -2.97 -19.85 -5.47
N GLY A 52 -4.07 -19.34 -6.03
CA GLY A 52 -5.21 -20.16 -6.47
C GLY A 52 -6.35 -19.28 -7.00
N ALA A 53 -6.88 -19.63 -8.18
CA ALA A 53 -7.86 -18.80 -8.90
C ALA A 53 -9.18 -18.58 -8.14
N ASP A 54 -9.52 -19.47 -7.21
CA ASP A 54 -10.74 -19.40 -6.39
C ASP A 54 -10.48 -18.78 -5.00
N ASN A 55 -9.29 -18.24 -4.74
CA ASN A 55 -8.97 -17.60 -3.48
C ASN A 55 -9.57 -16.20 -3.38
N LEU A 56 -10.07 -15.88 -2.20
CA LEU A 56 -10.50 -14.56 -1.77
C LEU A 56 -9.67 -14.17 -0.55
N TYR A 57 -9.09 -12.97 -0.60
CA TYR A 57 -8.36 -12.41 0.52
C TYR A 57 -9.15 -11.26 1.13
N THR A 58 -9.49 -11.40 2.41
CA THR A 58 -10.12 -10.36 3.20
C THR A 58 -9.05 -9.74 4.08
N MET A 59 -8.61 -8.54 3.72
CA MET A 59 -7.59 -7.81 4.47
C MET A 59 -8.18 -7.20 5.75
N ASP A 60 -7.52 -7.45 6.87
CA ASP A 60 -7.85 -6.92 8.19
C ASP A 60 -7.00 -5.69 8.55
N GLY A 61 -5.82 -5.57 7.95
CA GLY A 61 -4.89 -4.48 8.26
C GLY A 61 -3.71 -4.39 7.31
N VAL A 62 -2.96 -3.29 7.48
CA VAL A 62 -1.71 -3.02 6.77
C VAL A 62 -0.70 -2.40 7.72
N THR A 63 0.53 -2.92 7.70
CA THR A 63 1.69 -2.35 8.38
C THR A 63 2.66 -1.81 7.33
N CYS A 64 3.11 -0.56 7.50
CA CYS A 64 3.87 0.17 6.49
C CYS A 64 5.20 0.68 7.04
N GLY A 65 6.26 0.65 6.23
CA GLY A 65 7.52 1.28 6.60
C GLY A 65 8.61 1.13 5.56
N GLY A 66 9.41 2.19 5.36
CA GLY A 66 10.63 2.13 4.53
C GLY A 66 10.40 1.78 3.06
N GLY A 67 9.22 2.07 2.49
CA GLY A 67 8.87 1.67 1.12
C GLY A 67 8.32 0.23 1.02
N TRP A 68 7.93 -0.36 2.15
CA TRP A 68 7.35 -1.68 2.23
C TRP A 68 5.98 -1.64 2.90
N ALA A 69 5.17 -2.63 2.58
CA ALA A 69 3.89 -2.88 3.21
C ALA A 69 3.72 -4.37 3.47
N VAL A 70 3.13 -4.73 4.61
CA VAL A 70 2.65 -6.08 4.88
C VAL A 70 1.16 -5.97 5.14
N THR A 71 0.37 -6.67 4.34
CA THR A 71 -1.07 -6.81 4.60
C THR A 71 -1.29 -8.04 5.47
N THR A 72 -2.22 -7.95 6.41
CA THR A 72 -2.68 -9.08 7.24
C THR A 72 -4.14 -9.36 6.96
N GLY A 73 -4.56 -10.62 6.93
CA GLY A 73 -5.95 -10.95 6.68
C GLY A 73 -6.24 -12.43 6.66
N ILE A 74 -7.43 -12.78 6.18
CA ILE A 74 -7.87 -14.17 6.00
C ILE A 74 -7.91 -14.51 4.52
N LEU A 75 -7.19 -15.57 4.15
CA LEU A 75 -7.22 -16.19 2.83
C LEU A 75 -8.12 -17.43 2.85
N GLY A 76 -9.19 -17.40 2.08
CA GLY A 76 -10.14 -18.50 1.98
C GLY A 76 -10.69 -18.67 0.56
N PRO A 77 -11.58 -19.65 0.33
CA PRO A 77 -12.25 -19.80 -0.95
C PRO A 77 -13.30 -18.70 -1.14
N LYS A 78 -13.47 -18.22 -2.37
CA LYS A 78 -14.41 -17.14 -2.73
C LYS A 78 -15.88 -17.47 -2.48
N ASP A 79 -16.21 -18.75 -2.41
CA ASP A 79 -17.55 -19.28 -2.16
C ASP A 79 -17.73 -19.76 -0.71
N ALA A 80 -16.86 -19.31 0.21
CA ALA A 80 -17.02 -19.55 1.63
C ALA A 80 -18.42 -19.08 2.12
N PRO A 81 -19.04 -19.83 3.06
CA PRO A 81 -20.34 -19.47 3.62
C PRO A 81 -20.30 -18.10 4.33
N ALA A 82 -21.44 -17.41 4.31
CA ALA A 82 -21.58 -16.04 4.85
C ALA A 82 -21.36 -15.94 6.37
N ASP A 83 -21.41 -17.07 7.06
CA ASP A 83 -21.28 -17.27 8.50
C ASP A 83 -19.87 -16.99 9.04
N GLY A 84 -18.89 -16.77 8.15
CA GLY A 84 -17.53 -16.37 8.50
C GLY A 84 -16.50 -16.99 7.53
N PRO A 85 -15.32 -16.39 7.40
CA PRO A 85 -14.34 -16.87 6.44
C PRO A 85 -13.84 -18.26 6.86
N MET A 86 -14.10 -19.27 6.03
CA MET A 86 -13.34 -20.52 6.07
C MET A 86 -11.99 -20.23 5.43
N GLY A 87 -10.98 -19.86 6.22
CA GLY A 87 -9.68 -19.47 5.66
C GLY A 87 -8.55 -19.51 6.68
N ALA A 88 -7.33 -19.44 6.19
CA ALA A 88 -6.15 -19.33 7.02
C ALA A 88 -5.77 -17.85 7.19
N PRO A 89 -5.29 -17.43 8.37
CA PRO A 89 -4.51 -16.20 8.49
C PRO A 89 -3.39 -16.22 7.46
N THR A 90 -3.23 -15.14 6.72
CA THR A 90 -2.22 -15.02 5.67
C THR A 90 -1.76 -13.59 5.59
N ASN A 91 -0.46 -13.42 5.43
CA ASN A 91 0.17 -12.14 5.26
C ASN A 91 0.79 -12.07 3.87
N PHE A 92 0.70 -10.91 3.23
CA PHE A 92 1.36 -10.64 1.94
C PHE A 92 2.32 -9.47 2.08
N ILE A 93 3.53 -9.64 1.56
CA ILE A 93 4.62 -8.66 1.61
C ILE A 93 4.68 -7.92 0.27
N PHE A 94 4.79 -6.60 0.31
CA PHE A 94 4.92 -5.75 -0.85
C PHE A 94 6.08 -4.75 -0.71
N GLN A 95 6.78 -4.53 -1.82
CA GLN A 95 7.76 -3.46 -1.98
C GLN A 95 7.22 -2.42 -2.96
N ALA A 96 7.38 -1.14 -2.62
CA ALA A 96 7.00 -0.05 -3.52
C ALA A 96 8.00 0.07 -4.68
N GLU A 97 7.51 0.01 -5.91
CA GLU A 97 8.26 0.33 -7.13
C GLU A 97 7.53 1.42 -7.91
N GLY A 98 7.87 2.68 -7.61
CA GLY A 98 7.16 3.85 -8.13
C GLY A 98 5.70 3.89 -7.64
N GLN A 99 4.75 3.77 -8.57
CA GLN A 99 3.31 3.77 -8.29
C GLN A 99 2.72 2.37 -8.04
N PHE A 100 3.57 1.33 -8.01
CA PHE A 100 3.11 -0.06 -7.91
C PHE A 100 3.57 -0.71 -6.61
N TRP A 101 2.71 -1.55 -6.05
CA TRP A 101 3.06 -2.49 -4.98
C TRP A 101 3.43 -3.84 -5.60
N ILE A 102 4.70 -4.23 -5.46
CA ILE A 102 5.22 -5.47 -6.05
C ILE A 102 5.25 -6.55 -4.98
N PRO A 103 4.55 -7.69 -5.17
CA PRO A 103 4.56 -8.76 -4.19
C PRO A 103 5.95 -9.38 -4.06
N LYS A 104 6.34 -9.71 -2.84
CA LYS A 104 7.56 -10.43 -2.49
C LYS A 104 7.23 -11.64 -1.64
N THR A 105 8.05 -12.67 -1.69
CA THR A 105 7.95 -13.84 -0.82
C THR A 105 8.89 -13.71 0.37
N ALA A 106 8.61 -14.41 1.47
CA ALA A 106 9.47 -14.39 2.64
C ALA A 106 10.91 -14.82 2.31
N GLU A 107 11.07 -15.82 1.44
CA GLU A 107 12.39 -16.31 1.01
C GLU A 107 13.20 -15.27 0.24
N GLN A 108 12.54 -14.27 -0.35
CA GLN A 108 13.22 -13.20 -1.08
C GLN A 108 13.76 -12.10 -0.16
N VAL A 109 13.14 -11.87 1.01
CA VAL A 109 13.30 -10.60 1.73
C VAL A 109 13.57 -10.72 3.22
N CYS A 110 13.29 -11.88 3.83
CA CYS A 110 13.42 -12.07 5.28
C CYS A 110 14.84 -12.37 5.75
N GLY A 111 15.80 -12.50 4.84
CA GLY A 111 17.18 -12.81 5.17
C GLY A 111 17.38 -14.24 5.69
N THR A 112 18.58 -14.50 6.23
CA THR A 112 18.99 -15.81 6.72
C THR A 112 18.70 -15.98 8.20
N TYR A 113 17.89 -16.99 8.55
CA TYR A 113 17.60 -17.32 9.95
C TYR A 113 18.86 -17.75 10.72
N ASN A 114 19.10 -17.13 11.89
CA ASN A 114 20.16 -17.50 12.80
C ASN A 114 19.60 -18.34 13.98
N PRO A 115 19.90 -19.66 14.06
CA PRO A 115 19.39 -20.50 15.14
C PRO A 115 19.97 -20.17 16.52
N ASP A 116 21.13 -19.50 16.58
CA ASP A 116 21.75 -19.09 17.84
C ASP A 116 21.13 -17.79 18.40
N GLU A 117 20.43 -17.03 17.56
CA GLU A 117 19.76 -15.77 17.90
C GLU A 117 18.36 -15.74 17.25
N PRO A 118 17.41 -16.55 17.73
CA PRO A 118 16.11 -16.76 17.07
C PRO A 118 15.23 -15.50 17.02
N ASP A 119 15.49 -14.53 17.90
CA ASP A 119 14.75 -13.27 18.00
C ASP A 119 15.48 -12.10 17.29
N ALA A 120 16.67 -12.34 16.74
CA ALA A 120 17.44 -11.28 16.08
C ALA A 120 16.92 -11.04 14.67
N TYR A 121 16.76 -9.76 14.32
CA TYR A 121 16.52 -9.34 12.95
C TYR A 121 17.74 -9.68 12.06
N PRO A 122 17.57 -10.45 10.97
CA PRO A 122 18.68 -10.85 10.12
C PRO A 122 19.35 -9.65 9.44
N ALA A 123 20.69 -9.59 9.50
CA ALA A 123 21.46 -8.47 8.94
C ALA A 123 21.41 -8.40 7.40
N ASP A 124 21.02 -9.48 6.74
CA ASP A 124 20.84 -9.61 5.29
C ASP A 124 19.37 -9.51 4.85
N ALA A 125 18.43 -9.20 5.76
CA ALA A 125 17.04 -8.95 5.40
C ALA A 125 16.91 -7.65 4.57
N GLU A 126 16.15 -7.71 3.48
CA GLU A 126 15.84 -6.55 2.64
C GLU A 126 14.64 -5.77 3.16
N ILE A 127 13.70 -6.47 3.80
CA ILE A 127 12.49 -5.88 4.37
C ILE A 127 12.84 -5.14 5.68
N PRO A 128 12.39 -3.90 5.91
CA PRO A 128 12.70 -3.13 7.11
C PRO A 128 12.23 -3.78 8.40
N GLU A 129 13.00 -3.61 9.48
CA GLU A 129 12.69 -4.16 10.81
C GLU A 129 11.29 -3.79 11.32
N ILE A 130 10.75 -2.62 10.97
CA ILE A 130 9.41 -2.17 11.38
C ILE A 130 8.25 -3.02 10.82
N VAL A 131 8.43 -3.63 9.65
CA VAL A 131 7.42 -4.51 9.01
C VAL A 131 7.81 -5.98 9.06
N TYR A 132 9.03 -6.30 9.52
CA TYR A 132 9.55 -7.66 9.63
C TYR A 132 8.68 -8.59 10.49
N PRO A 133 8.16 -8.19 11.68
CA PRO A 133 7.35 -9.09 12.50
C PRO A 133 6.12 -9.63 11.78
N GLU A 134 5.45 -8.78 10.99
CA GLU A 134 4.27 -9.19 10.23
C GLU A 134 4.63 -9.96 8.97
N GLY A 135 5.75 -9.63 8.31
CA GLY A 135 6.11 -10.23 7.02
C GLY A 135 6.85 -11.57 7.14
N CYS A 136 7.63 -11.75 8.20
CA CYS A 136 8.64 -12.82 8.27
C CYS A 136 8.50 -13.74 9.48
N LEU A 137 7.68 -13.37 10.48
CA LEU A 137 7.45 -14.16 11.68
C LEU A 137 6.01 -14.70 11.78
N SER A 138 5.20 -14.52 10.72
CA SER A 138 3.78 -14.89 10.62
C SER A 138 3.54 -16.33 10.21
#